data_AF-A0A2V8TTB4-F1
#
_entry.id   AF-A0A2V8TTB4-F1
#
_cell.length_a   1.000
_cell.length_b   1.000
_cell.length_c   1.000
_cell.angle_alpha   90.00
_cell.angle_beta   90.00
_cell.angle_gamma   90.00
#
_symmetry.space_group_name_H-M   'P 1'
#
loop_
_entity.id
_entity.type
_entity.pdbx_description
1 polymer ?
#
loop_
_entity_poly.entity_id
_entity_poly.type
_entity_poly.pdbx_seq_one_letter_code
_entity_poly.pdbx_strand_id
1 'polypeptide(L)'
;MPPVWRRAWFLGLLLALAVGGVVWVHRMRVAKLLALERVRTSIATDLHDDIGSSLSQIAILSEAAQRRYAGSETSAALERIGGLSRELLDSISDTVWAIQPHKDHLSDLKQRMRRFATEVLSARNVEMRWTLDDAGRDLQLDA
;
A
#
# COMPACT_ATOMS: atom_id res chain seq x y z
N MET A 1 -21.80 63.29 -7.88
CA MET A 1 -20.66 62.37 -8.09
C MET A 1 -21.20 60.98 -8.37
N PRO A 2 -20.84 60.32 -9.49
CA PRO A 2 -21.37 59.00 -9.80
C PRO A 2 -20.89 57.98 -8.77
N PRO A 3 -21.76 57.07 -8.31
CA PRO A 3 -21.42 56.12 -7.27
C PRO A 3 -20.30 55.16 -7.68
N VAL A 4 -19.45 54.79 -6.72
CA VAL A 4 -18.26 53.94 -6.94
C VAL A 4 -18.59 52.56 -7.50
N TRP A 5 -19.77 52.01 -7.16
CA TRP A 5 -20.27 50.73 -7.65
C TRP A 5 -20.64 50.69 -9.13
N ARG A 6 -20.74 51.85 -9.81
CA ARG A 6 -20.99 51.94 -11.26
C ARG A 6 -19.73 52.01 -12.11
N ARG A 7 -18.54 52.06 -11.50
CA ARG A 7 -17.28 52.19 -12.24
C ARG A 7 -16.77 50.82 -12.70
N ALA A 8 -16.34 50.72 -13.95
CA ALA A 8 -15.85 49.47 -14.54
C ALA A 8 -14.68 48.85 -13.77
N TRP A 9 -13.78 49.68 -13.21
CA TRP A 9 -12.66 49.18 -12.40
C TRP A 9 -13.13 48.48 -11.11
N PHE A 10 -14.23 48.94 -10.51
CA PHE A 10 -14.78 48.34 -9.29
C PHE A 10 -15.39 46.97 -9.58
N LEU A 11 -16.13 46.85 -10.68
CA LEU A 11 -16.65 45.58 -11.18
C LEU A 11 -15.52 44.60 -11.54
N GLY A 12 -14.46 45.09 -12.21
CA GLY A 12 -13.28 44.29 -12.52
C GLY A 12 -12.57 43.78 -11.27
N LEU A 13 -12.42 44.63 -10.24
CA LEU A 13 -11.85 44.25 -8.95
C LEU A 13 -12.71 43.18 -8.25
N LEU A 14 -14.03 43.34 -8.26
CA LEU A 14 -14.96 42.38 -7.65
C LEU A 14 -14.92 41.03 -8.37
N LEU A 15 -14.87 41.03 -9.70
CA LEU A 15 -14.69 39.82 -10.49
C LEU A 15 -13.33 39.14 -10.20
N ALA A 16 -12.25 39.91 -10.13
CA ALA A 16 -10.92 39.40 -9.81
C ALA A 16 -10.88 38.78 -8.41
N LEU A 17 -11.52 39.40 -7.42
CA LEU A 17 -11.67 38.84 -6.06
C LEU A 17 -12.49 37.56 -6.06
N ALA A 18 -13.60 37.51 -6.82
CA ALA A 18 -14.42 36.30 -6.93
C ALA A 18 -13.62 35.14 -7.55
N VAL A 19 -12.93 35.38 -8.67
CA VAL A 19 -12.06 34.38 -9.32
C VAL A 19 -10.93 33.96 -8.39
N GLY A 20 -10.27 34.92 -7.73
CA GLY A 20 -9.21 34.64 -6.75
C GLY A 20 -9.71 33.77 -5.59
N GLY A 21 -10.90 34.05 -5.07
CA GLY A 21 -11.55 33.25 -4.03
C GLY A 21 -11.85 31.81 -4.49
N VAL A 22 -12.40 31.64 -5.69
CA VAL A 22 -12.67 30.30 -6.27
C VAL A 22 -11.37 29.51 -6.45
N VAL A 23 -10.35 30.13 -7.03
CA VAL A 23 -9.03 29.49 -7.22
C VAL A 23 -8.41 29.12 -5.87
N TRP A 24 -8.49 29.99 -4.87
CA TRP A 24 -7.97 29.72 -3.55
C TRP A 24 -8.66 28.52 -2.88
N VAL A 25 -10.00 28.49 -2.89
CA VAL A 25 -10.78 27.35 -2.36
C VAL A 25 -10.45 26.06 -3.11
N HIS A 26 -10.35 26.11 -4.44
CA HIS A 26 -10.01 24.94 -5.24
C HIS A 26 -8.61 24.40 -4.88
N ARG A 27 -7.61 25.28 -4.77
CA ARG A 27 -6.25 24.90 -4.38
C ARG A 27 -6.20 24.26 -2.99
N MET A 28 -6.95 24.79 -2.03
CA MET A 28 -7.04 24.19 -0.69
C MET A 28 -7.67 22.80 -0.71
N ARG A 29 -8.74 22.60 -1.50
CA ARG A 29 -9.37 21.28 -1.66
C ARG A 29 -8.41 20.27 -2.25
N VAL A 30 -7.71 20.63 -3.33
CA VAL A 30 -6.72 19.76 -3.98
C VAL A 30 -5.57 19.42 -3.03
N ALA A 31 -5.03 20.41 -2.31
CA ALA A 31 -3.96 20.17 -1.33
C ALA A 31 -4.40 19.21 -0.22
N LYS A 32 -5.64 19.32 0.27
CA LYS A 32 -6.20 18.40 1.27
C LYS A 32 -6.33 16.97 0.73
N LEU A 33 -6.82 16.81 -0.50
CA LEU A 33 -6.94 15.50 -1.14
C LEU A 33 -5.57 14.84 -1.32
N LEU A 34 -4.57 15.59 -1.79
CA LEU A 34 -3.21 15.09 -1.95
C LEU A 34 -2.57 14.73 -0.60
N ALA A 35 -2.82 15.51 0.45
CA ALA A 35 -2.33 15.18 1.80
C ALA A 35 -2.94 13.86 2.31
N LEU A 36 -4.23 13.64 2.10
CA LEU A 36 -4.90 12.39 2.46
C LEU A 36 -4.34 11.19 1.70
N GLU A 37 -4.13 11.33 0.39
CA GLU A 37 -3.52 10.27 -0.44
C GLU A 37 -2.10 9.92 0.01
N ARG A 38 -1.28 10.92 0.34
CA ARG A 38 0.07 10.69 0.89
C ARG A 38 0.02 9.94 2.22
N VAL A 39 -0.89 10.31 3.12
CA VAL A 39 -1.04 9.62 4.41
C VAL A 39 -1.48 8.17 4.19
N ARG A 40 -2.45 7.91 3.32
CA ARG A 40 -2.87 6.53 2.97
C ARG A 40 -1.71 5.70 2.41
N THR A 41 -0.95 6.28 1.50
CA THR A 41 0.20 5.61 0.88
C THR A 41 1.30 5.30 1.91
N SER A 42 1.58 6.24 2.81
CA SER A 42 2.54 6.03 3.91
C SER A 42 2.08 4.89 4.81
N ILE A 43 0.83 4.92 5.27
CA ILE A 43 0.27 3.88 6.16
C ILE A 43 0.35 2.50 5.49
N ALA A 44 -0.01 2.40 4.21
CA ALA A 44 0.07 1.13 3.48
C ALA A 44 1.51 0.62 3.34
N THR A 45 2.47 1.52 3.11
CA THR A 45 3.90 1.21 3.01
C THR A 45 4.44 0.74 4.36
N ASP A 46 4.21 1.50 5.43
CA ASP A 46 4.68 1.17 6.79
C ASP A 46 4.09 -0.17 7.26
N LEU A 47 2.83 -0.44 6.92
CA LEU A 47 2.16 -1.69 7.25
C LEU A 47 2.74 -2.90 6.48
N HIS A 48 3.03 -2.76 5.18
CA HIS A 48 3.60 -3.84 4.38
C HIS A 48 5.07 -4.11 4.70
N ASP A 49 5.88 -3.06 4.85
CA ASP A 49 7.33 -3.18 4.94
C ASP A 49 7.79 -3.52 6.37
N ASP A 50 7.31 -2.82 7.39
CA ASP A 50 7.80 -3.03 8.76
C ASP A 50 7.01 -4.12 9.50
N ILE A 51 5.67 -4.02 9.49
CA ILE A 51 4.83 -4.98 10.21
C ILE A 51 4.76 -6.31 9.46
N GLY A 52 4.63 -6.27 8.13
CA GLY A 52 4.64 -7.46 7.28
C GLY A 52 5.96 -8.24 7.34
N SER A 53 7.12 -7.56 7.30
CA SER A 53 8.41 -8.26 7.41
C SER A 53 8.62 -8.84 8.82
N SER A 54 8.24 -8.12 9.87
CA SER A 54 8.37 -8.57 11.27
C SER A 54 7.54 -9.82 11.53
N LEU A 55 6.28 -9.85 11.10
CA LEU A 55 5.41 -11.03 11.27
C LEU A 55 5.90 -12.22 10.44
N SER A 56 6.41 -11.98 9.24
CA SER A 56 7.02 -13.03 8.41
C SER A 56 8.25 -13.63 9.10
N GLN A 57 9.09 -12.78 9.69
CA GLN A 57 10.25 -13.22 10.47
C GLN A 57 9.83 -14.03 11.70
N ILE A 58 8.81 -13.61 12.45
CA ILE A 58 8.29 -14.36 13.59
C ILE A 58 7.76 -15.74 13.14
N ALA A 59 7.05 -15.81 12.01
CA ALA A 59 6.56 -17.07 11.47
C ALA A 59 7.71 -18.03 11.11
N ILE A 60 8.74 -17.54 10.41
CA ILE A 60 9.93 -18.33 10.02
C ILE A 60 10.71 -18.80 11.25
N LEU A 61 10.97 -17.91 12.21
CA LEU A 61 11.69 -18.25 13.44
C LEU A 61 10.91 -19.26 14.28
N SER A 62 9.59 -19.11 14.36
CA SER A 62 8.72 -20.07 15.06
C SER A 62 8.75 -21.44 14.40
N GLU A 63 8.74 -21.51 13.08
CA GLU A 63 8.83 -22.77 12.34
C GLU A 63 10.21 -23.43 12.48
N ALA A 64 11.30 -22.65 12.40
CA ALA A 64 12.65 -23.14 12.63
C ALA A 64 12.83 -23.68 14.06
N ALA A 65 12.30 -22.98 15.06
CA ALA A 65 12.31 -23.42 16.44
C ALA A 65 11.42 -24.67 16.65
N GLN A 66 10.25 -24.73 16.03
CA GLN A 66 9.35 -25.88 16.11
C GLN A 66 10.05 -27.16 15.63
N ARG A 67 10.79 -27.09 14.52
CA ARG A 67 11.59 -28.22 14.02
C ARG A 67 12.69 -28.63 14.99
N ARG A 68 13.32 -27.68 15.69
CA ARG A 68 14.39 -27.94 16.67
C ARG A 68 13.87 -28.56 17.97
N TYR A 69 12.66 -28.22 18.38
CA TYR A 69 12.04 -28.67 19.64
C TYR A 69 10.88 -29.66 19.41
N ALA A 70 10.90 -30.37 18.28
CA ALA A 70 9.85 -31.30 17.88
C ALA A 70 9.56 -32.33 19.00
N GLY A 71 8.28 -32.49 19.33
CA GLY A 71 7.82 -33.44 20.37
C GLY A 71 7.88 -32.92 21.81
N SER A 72 8.31 -31.68 22.04
CA SER A 72 8.20 -31.02 23.36
C SER A 72 6.88 -30.24 23.50
N GLU A 73 6.47 -29.92 24.74
CA GLU A 73 5.34 -28.99 24.98
C GLU A 73 5.57 -27.61 24.32
N THR A 74 6.84 -27.19 24.18
CA THR A 74 7.21 -25.95 23.51
C THR A 74 6.87 -25.97 22.01
N SER A 75 6.82 -27.14 21.38
CA SER A 75 6.46 -27.29 19.96
C SER A 75 5.05 -26.78 19.67
N ALA A 76 4.08 -27.03 20.55
CA ALA A 76 2.70 -26.59 20.37
C ALA A 76 2.56 -25.07 20.52
N ALA A 77 3.31 -24.47 21.44
CA ALA A 77 3.35 -23.01 21.60
C ALA A 77 3.96 -22.33 20.36
N LEU A 78 5.06 -22.87 19.83
CA LEU A 78 5.71 -22.35 18.62
C LEU A 78 4.83 -22.49 17.37
N GLU A 79 4.10 -23.59 17.25
CA GLU A 79 3.11 -23.78 16.18
C GLU A 79 2.02 -22.70 16.24
N ARG A 80 1.53 -22.40 17.45
CA ARG A 80 0.50 -21.38 17.66
C ARG A 80 1.01 -19.98 17.35
N ILE A 81 2.24 -19.65 17.75
CA ILE A 81 2.86 -18.35 17.41
C ILE A 81 3.00 -18.21 15.90
N GLY A 82 3.57 -19.22 15.22
CA GLY A 82 3.70 -19.20 13.76
C GLY A 82 2.35 -19.10 13.05
N GLY A 83 1.32 -19.77 13.57
CA GLY A 83 -0.06 -19.69 13.07
C GLY A 83 -0.64 -18.28 13.19
N LEU A 84 -0.56 -17.68 14.38
CA LEU A 84 -1.04 -16.32 14.63
C LEU A 84 -0.31 -15.29 13.75
N SER A 85 1.01 -15.44 13.57
CA SER A 85 1.76 -14.55 12.68
C SER A 85 1.28 -14.62 11.23
N ARG A 86 0.92 -15.80 10.72
CA ARG A 86 0.34 -15.97 9.38
C ARG A 86 -1.06 -15.35 9.27
N GLU A 87 -1.92 -15.58 10.25
CA GLU A 87 -3.25 -14.99 10.28
C GLU A 87 -3.19 -13.44 10.30
N LEU A 88 -2.25 -12.87 11.05
CA LEU A 88 -2.01 -11.43 11.06
C LEU A 88 -1.44 -10.92 9.73
N LEU A 89 -0.59 -11.68 9.04
CA LEU A 89 -0.09 -11.33 7.70
C LEU A 89 -1.22 -11.25 6.67
N ASP A 90 -2.17 -12.18 6.74
CA ASP A 90 -3.34 -12.20 5.85
C ASP A 90 -4.24 -10.99 6.13
N SER A 91 -4.57 -10.75 7.40
CA SER A 91 -5.37 -9.60 7.83
C SER A 91 -4.75 -8.25 7.46
N ILE A 92 -3.42 -8.15 7.57
CA ILE A 92 -2.67 -6.97 7.13
C ILE A 92 -2.73 -6.82 5.62
N SER A 93 -2.59 -7.91 4.87
CA SER A 93 -2.68 -7.87 3.40
C SER A 93 -4.04 -7.35 2.94
N ASP A 94 -5.12 -7.80 3.58
CA ASP A 94 -6.48 -7.31 3.32
C ASP A 94 -6.65 -5.84 3.71
N THR A 95 -6.08 -5.42 4.85
CA THR A 95 -6.12 -4.02 5.32
C THR A 95 -5.37 -3.07 4.39
N VAL A 96 -4.15 -3.45 3.96
CA VAL A 96 -3.38 -2.70 2.95
C VAL A 96 -4.19 -2.59 1.66
N TRP A 97 -4.84 -3.68 1.23
CA TRP A 97 -5.65 -3.70 0.01
C TRP A 97 -6.87 -2.77 0.09
N ALA A 98 -7.54 -2.70 1.24
CA ALA A 98 -8.66 -1.79 1.45
C ALA A 98 -8.27 -0.30 1.47
N ILE A 99 -7.04 0.02 1.89
CA ILE A 99 -6.55 1.41 2.01
C ILE A 99 -5.89 1.90 0.71
N GLN A 100 -5.24 1.01 -0.04
CA GLN A 100 -4.50 1.34 -1.24
C GLN A 100 -4.85 0.38 -2.40
N PRO A 101 -6.05 0.49 -2.99
CA PRO A 101 -6.50 -0.41 -4.06
C PRO A 101 -5.70 -0.26 -5.36
N HIS A 102 -4.98 0.85 -5.57
CA HIS A 102 -4.41 1.26 -6.85
C HIS A 102 -3.12 0.55 -7.32
N LYS A 103 -2.76 -0.63 -6.80
CA LYS A 103 -1.61 -1.40 -7.32
C LYS A 103 -2.06 -2.29 -8.47
N ASP A 104 -2.59 -1.67 -9.53
CA ASP A 104 -3.23 -2.34 -10.66
C ASP A 104 -2.26 -2.73 -11.78
N HIS A 105 -0.95 -2.58 -11.56
CA HIS A 105 0.04 -2.94 -12.58
C HIS A 105 0.49 -4.39 -12.41
N LEU A 106 0.44 -5.14 -13.49
CA LEU A 106 0.86 -6.54 -13.55
C LEU A 106 2.30 -6.73 -13.03
N SER A 107 3.14 -5.70 -13.14
CA SER A 107 4.51 -5.62 -12.62
C SER A 107 4.61 -5.75 -11.09
N ASP A 108 3.72 -5.12 -10.34
CA ASP A 108 3.72 -5.16 -8.87
C ASP A 108 3.29 -6.53 -8.34
N LEU A 109 2.27 -7.13 -8.97
CA LEU A 109 1.85 -8.50 -8.68
C LEU A 109 2.96 -9.51 -8.98
N LYS A 110 3.63 -9.38 -10.13
CA LYS A 110 4.77 -10.21 -10.53
C LYS A 110 5.89 -10.17 -9.49
N GLN A 111 6.25 -8.97 -9.03
CA GLN A 111 7.33 -8.82 -8.05
C GLN A 111 6.97 -9.46 -6.71
N ARG A 112 5.71 -9.33 -6.28
CA ARG A 112 5.21 -9.94 -5.04
C ARG A 112 5.16 -11.47 -5.13
N MET A 113 4.64 -12.04 -6.22
CA MET A 113 4.64 -13.49 -6.45
C MET A 113 6.06 -14.05 -6.48
N ARG A 114 7.01 -13.34 -7.11
CA ARG A 114 8.40 -13.77 -7.15
C ARG A 114 9.06 -13.75 -5.77
N ARG A 115 8.84 -12.70 -4.97
CA ARG A 115 9.40 -12.60 -3.61
C ARG A 115 8.84 -13.71 -2.72
N PHE A 116 7.53 -13.89 -2.69
CA PHE A 116 6.87 -14.96 -1.94
C PHE A 116 7.34 -16.35 -2.37
N ALA A 117 7.39 -16.62 -3.68
CA ALA A 117 7.84 -17.92 -4.17
C ALA A 117 9.31 -18.18 -3.84
N THR A 118 10.15 -17.15 -3.85
CA THR A 118 11.56 -17.27 -3.46
C THR A 118 11.69 -17.57 -1.97
N GLU A 119 10.96 -16.88 -1.11
CA GLU A 119 10.96 -17.11 0.35
C GLU A 119 10.46 -18.51 0.72
N VAL A 120 9.40 -18.99 0.06
CA VAL A 120 8.81 -20.30 0.36
C VAL A 120 9.61 -21.46 -0.25
N LEU A 121 10.12 -21.32 -1.48
CA LEU A 121 10.74 -22.43 -2.23
C LEU A 121 12.24 -22.55 -2.00
N SER A 122 12.93 -21.46 -1.63
CA SER A 122 14.35 -21.51 -1.25
C SER A 122 14.58 -22.39 -0.02
N ALA A 123 13.65 -22.40 0.93
CA ALA A 123 13.69 -23.27 2.11
C ALA A 123 13.60 -24.78 1.77
N ARG A 124 13.24 -25.15 0.53
CA ARG A 124 13.09 -26.54 0.08
C ARG A 124 14.00 -26.93 -1.10
N ASN A 125 14.98 -26.10 -1.48
CA ASN A 125 15.89 -26.34 -2.62
C ASN A 125 15.15 -26.67 -3.94
N VAL A 126 13.99 -26.07 -4.17
CA VAL A 126 13.25 -26.26 -5.42
C VAL A 126 13.70 -25.20 -6.42
N GLU A 127 14.24 -25.63 -7.55
CA GLU A 127 14.72 -24.74 -8.62
C GLU A 127 13.51 -24.18 -9.39
N MET A 128 13.30 -22.85 -9.31
CA MET A 128 12.15 -22.20 -9.91
C MET A 128 12.55 -21.48 -11.21
N ARG A 129 11.96 -21.88 -12.34
CA ARG A 129 12.18 -21.23 -13.63
C ARG A 129 10.98 -20.36 -13.99
N TRP A 130 11.20 -19.05 -14.05
CA TRP A 130 10.23 -18.09 -14.55
C TRP A 130 10.38 -17.97 -16.06
N THR A 131 9.32 -18.28 -16.82
CA THR A 131 9.25 -18.04 -18.27
C THR A 131 8.12 -17.05 -18.52
N LEU A 132 8.46 -15.93 -19.15
CA LEU A 132 7.53 -14.86 -19.48
C LEU A 132 7.78 -14.48 -20.95
N ASP A 133 6.71 -14.46 -21.73
CA ASP A 133 6.70 -13.90 -23.07
C ASP A 133 6.53 -12.38 -22.93
N ASP A 134 7.56 -11.62 -23.27
CA ASP A 134 7.63 -10.17 -23.05
C ASP A 134 6.88 -9.41 -24.16
N ALA A 135 5.59 -9.70 -24.30
CA ALA A 135 4.70 -8.93 -25.16
C ALA A 135 4.20 -7.64 -24.46
N GLY A 136 5.13 -6.84 -23.94
CA GLY A 136 5.14 -5.38 -24.07
C GLY A 136 3.91 -4.54 -23.74
N ARG A 137 3.04 -4.90 -22.79
CA ARG A 137 2.09 -3.94 -22.19
C ARG A 137 2.03 -4.13 -20.68
N ASP A 138 2.43 -3.10 -19.95
CA ASP A 138 2.09 -2.95 -18.53
C ASP A 138 0.58 -2.69 -18.49
N LEU A 139 -0.19 -3.78 -18.50
CA LEU A 139 -1.64 -3.72 -18.53
C LEU A 139 -2.10 -3.28 -17.15
N GLN A 140 -2.79 -2.14 -17.11
CA GLN A 140 -3.65 -1.79 -15.98
C GLN A 140 -4.73 -2.87 -15.89
N LEU A 141 -4.77 -3.55 -14.74
CA LEU A 141 -5.84 -4.46 -14.37
C LEU A 141 -7.02 -3.58 -13.96
N ASP A 142 -7.81 -3.13 -14.93
CA ASP A 142 -9.04 -2.39 -14.67
C ASP A 142 -10.00 -3.28 -13.86
N ALA A 143 -10.50 -2.74 -12.73
CA ALA A 143 -11.56 -3.30 -11.90
C ALA A 143 -12.93 -2.69 -12.25
#